data_AF-A0A1Q7PAK7-F1
#
_entry.id   AF-A0A1Q7PAK7-F1
#
_cell.length_a   1.000
_cell.length_b   1.000
_cell.length_c   1.000
_cell.angle_alpha   90.00
_cell.angle_beta   90.00
_cell.angle_gamma   90.00
#
_symmetry.space_group_name_H-M   'P 1'
#
loop_
_entity.id
_entity.type
_entity.pdbx_description
1 polymer ?
#
loop_
_entity_poly.entity_id
_entity_poly.type
_entity_poly.pdbx_seq_one_letter_code
_entity_poly.pdbx_strand_id
1 'polypeptide(L)'
;MPDHQPYVPAAQSPAELTGRALVLGSILGLVFGASNVYLALKIGLTVSASIPIAVLSITIFRAIGRATILENNIVQTTGSAADSVSAGVVFTIPAILLMGYDLDIGRVAVLAMAGGLMGILMMIPLRRALIVKEHGNLPYPEGTACAEVLIAGERGGVHAKTVFQAFGLAFVYKFLMTALKLWQEYPGRVLRWFQGAEVRVEAAPELMGVGYIIGPRIAGYLFAGGCIAYLVLMPAIKLFGAAMTTPMYPATKLISEMSAGEVRAAFVFYIGAGAVATAGIIALVRSLPTIASAFQAGFADLKASRVGQAVAAKLRTDDDLPITVTVFGSLLLALVLAFLPSIGVNLLGGLLIIVFGFFFTTVSSRICGQIGSSANPISGMTIASLIAISLIFLLLGWTQIDDRVRAISIACVIAVAVANGGNTS
;
A
#
# COMPACT_ATOMS: atom_id res chain seq x y z
N MET A 1 28.38 -13.97 7.54
CA MET A 1 27.66 -14.57 6.40
C MET A 1 28.47 -14.24 5.15
N PRO A 2 28.55 -15.12 4.12
CA PRO A 2 29.21 -14.74 2.88
C PRO A 2 28.53 -13.51 2.27
N ASP A 3 29.32 -12.62 1.68
CA ASP A 3 28.80 -11.43 1.02
C ASP A 3 27.84 -11.81 -0.11
N HIS A 4 26.67 -11.18 -0.15
CA HIS A 4 25.66 -11.45 -1.16
C HIS A 4 26.20 -11.11 -2.55
N GLN A 5 26.23 -12.09 -3.46
CA GLN A 5 26.58 -11.88 -4.86
C GLN A 5 25.31 -11.62 -5.69
N PRO A 6 25.15 -10.42 -6.26
CA PRO A 6 24.00 -10.13 -7.12
C PRO A 6 24.08 -10.93 -8.42
N TYR A 7 22.92 -11.34 -8.95
CA TYR A 7 22.83 -12.10 -10.21
C TYR A 7 23.50 -11.36 -11.39
N VAL A 8 23.33 -10.04 -11.45
CA VAL A 8 24.08 -9.16 -12.37
C VAL A 8 25.19 -8.48 -11.57
N PRO A 9 26.47 -8.82 -11.79
CA PRO A 9 27.59 -8.21 -11.08
C PRO A 9 27.66 -6.69 -11.28
N ALA A 10 28.18 -5.96 -10.30
CA ALA A 10 28.35 -4.51 -10.39
C ALA A 10 29.25 -4.06 -11.56
N ALA A 11 30.12 -4.94 -12.06
CA ALA A 11 30.96 -4.70 -13.23
C ALA A 11 30.21 -4.78 -14.58
N GLN A 12 29.01 -5.35 -14.60
CA GLN A 12 28.18 -5.45 -15.80
C GLN A 12 27.13 -4.35 -15.81
N SER A 13 26.89 -3.76 -17.00
CA SER A 13 25.87 -2.74 -17.24
C SER A 13 25.02 -3.12 -18.46
N PRO A 14 24.20 -4.19 -18.37
CA PRO A 14 23.28 -4.54 -19.45
C PRO A 14 22.18 -3.48 -19.57
N ALA A 15 21.45 -3.47 -20.69
CA ALA A 15 20.34 -2.51 -20.87
C ALA A 15 19.27 -2.72 -19.78
N GLU A 16 18.94 -1.65 -19.04
CA GLU A 16 17.94 -1.65 -17.96
C GLU A 16 16.73 -0.82 -18.37
N LEU A 17 16.94 0.48 -18.61
CA LEU A 17 15.89 1.44 -18.95
C LEU A 17 15.72 1.54 -20.47
N THR A 18 14.62 0.99 -20.99
CA THR A 18 14.27 1.06 -22.42
C THR A 18 12.86 1.61 -22.62
N GLY A 19 12.60 2.22 -23.78
CA GLY A 19 11.26 2.71 -24.12
C GLY A 19 10.22 1.59 -24.13
N ARG A 20 10.56 0.40 -24.62
CA ARG A 20 9.65 -0.76 -24.61
C ARG A 20 9.33 -1.25 -23.19
N ALA A 21 10.29 -1.18 -22.26
CA ALA A 21 10.05 -1.54 -20.86
C ALA A 21 9.10 -0.55 -20.18
N LEU A 22 9.28 0.75 -20.41
CA LEU A 22 8.39 1.79 -19.89
C LEU A 22 6.97 1.66 -20.45
N VAL A 23 6.84 1.43 -21.75
CA VAL A 23 5.53 1.25 -22.41
C VAL A 23 4.82 0.01 -21.88
N LEU A 24 5.51 -1.15 -21.85
CA LEU A 24 4.92 -2.39 -21.36
C LEU A 24 4.55 -2.29 -19.87
N GLY A 25 5.45 -1.73 -19.05
CA GLY A 25 5.22 -1.50 -17.64
C GLY A 25 4.03 -0.58 -17.39
N SER A 26 3.89 0.49 -18.16
CA SER A 26 2.75 1.42 -18.06
C SER A 26 1.42 0.74 -18.45
N ILE A 27 1.41 -0.05 -19.53
CA ILE A 27 0.21 -0.79 -19.96
C ILE A 27 -0.21 -1.81 -18.90
N LEU A 28 0.73 -2.61 -18.39
CA LEU A 28 0.44 -3.57 -17.34
C LEU A 28 0.01 -2.85 -16.06
N GLY A 29 0.66 -1.73 -15.71
CA GLY A 29 0.30 -0.88 -14.58
C GLY A 29 -1.11 -0.32 -14.67
N LEU A 30 -1.58 0.10 -15.86
CA LEU A 30 -2.96 0.53 -16.06
C LEU A 30 -3.97 -0.61 -15.77
N VAL A 31 -3.69 -1.81 -16.27
CA VAL A 31 -4.57 -2.98 -16.10
C VAL A 31 -4.62 -3.46 -14.65
N PHE A 32 -3.45 -3.63 -14.02
CA PHE A 32 -3.36 -4.06 -12.63
C PHE A 32 -3.76 -2.96 -11.65
N GLY A 33 -3.49 -1.70 -11.97
CA GLY A 33 -3.96 -0.54 -11.21
C GLY A 33 -5.49 -0.48 -11.17
N ALA A 34 -6.16 -0.63 -12.31
CA ALA A 34 -7.63 -0.69 -12.34
C ALA A 34 -8.19 -1.87 -11.51
N SER A 35 -7.56 -3.05 -11.62
CA SER A 35 -7.90 -4.22 -10.81
C SER A 35 -7.71 -3.95 -9.30
N ASN A 36 -6.61 -3.30 -8.92
CA ASN A 36 -6.30 -3.02 -7.52
C ASN A 36 -7.19 -1.92 -6.95
N VAL A 37 -7.60 -0.92 -7.73
CA VAL A 37 -8.62 0.05 -7.31
C VAL A 37 -9.93 -0.67 -6.99
N TYR A 38 -10.37 -1.58 -7.86
CA TYR A 38 -11.57 -2.36 -7.64
C TYR A 38 -11.46 -3.22 -6.36
N LEU A 39 -10.38 -3.98 -6.21
CA LEU A 39 -10.17 -4.83 -5.02
C LEU A 39 -10.09 -3.98 -3.75
N ALA A 40 -9.30 -2.90 -3.75
CA ALA A 40 -9.15 -2.04 -2.59
C ALA A 40 -10.49 -1.41 -2.15
N LEU A 41 -11.34 -0.99 -3.09
CA LEU A 41 -12.68 -0.48 -2.78
C LEU A 41 -13.64 -1.57 -2.31
N LYS A 42 -13.51 -2.80 -2.81
CA LYS A 42 -14.41 -3.91 -2.49
C LYS A 42 -14.09 -4.56 -1.14
N ILE A 43 -12.81 -4.86 -0.90
CA ILE A 43 -12.35 -5.69 0.23
C ILE A 43 -11.47 -4.91 1.21
N GLY A 44 -11.06 -3.67 0.90
CA GLY A 44 -10.25 -2.84 1.80
C GLY A 44 -8.76 -3.22 1.86
N LEU A 45 -8.29 -4.05 0.92
CA LEU A 45 -6.91 -4.53 0.82
C LEU A 45 -6.39 -4.39 -0.61
N THR A 46 -5.10 -4.13 -0.74
CA THR A 46 -4.38 -4.09 -2.02
C THR A 46 -3.51 -5.33 -2.17
N VAL A 47 -3.18 -5.68 -3.40
CA VAL A 47 -2.47 -6.90 -3.73
C VAL A 47 -1.31 -6.55 -4.63
N SER A 48 -0.10 -6.91 -4.21
CA SER A 48 1.09 -6.65 -5.01
C SER A 48 0.98 -7.30 -6.37
N ALA A 49 0.93 -6.47 -7.41
CA ALA A 49 0.95 -6.90 -8.80
C ALA A 49 2.37 -7.22 -9.30
N SER A 50 3.38 -7.06 -8.44
CA SER A 50 4.79 -7.17 -8.78
C SER A 50 5.17 -8.53 -9.40
N ILE A 51 4.76 -9.62 -8.76
CA ILE A 51 5.04 -11.00 -9.23
C ILE A 51 4.36 -11.31 -10.57
N PRO A 52 3.02 -11.12 -10.74
CA PRO A 52 2.38 -11.41 -12.00
C PRO A 52 2.88 -10.52 -13.14
N ILE A 53 3.20 -9.24 -12.88
CA ILE A 53 3.77 -8.35 -13.88
C ILE A 53 5.16 -8.85 -14.32
N ALA A 54 6.01 -9.32 -13.40
CA ALA A 54 7.30 -9.91 -13.76
C ALA A 54 7.15 -11.12 -14.69
N VAL A 55 6.21 -12.03 -14.39
CA VAL A 55 5.94 -13.21 -15.25
C VAL A 55 5.42 -12.81 -16.63
N LEU A 56 4.47 -11.86 -16.68
CA LEU A 56 3.90 -11.37 -17.92
C LEU A 56 4.96 -10.64 -18.76
N SER A 57 5.82 -9.84 -18.13
CA SER A 57 6.94 -9.16 -18.79
C SER A 57 7.85 -10.15 -19.50
N ILE A 58 8.32 -11.18 -18.79
CA ILE A 58 9.19 -12.23 -19.36
C ILE A 58 8.49 -12.91 -20.54
N THR A 59 7.22 -13.24 -20.38
CA THR A 59 6.46 -13.97 -21.39
C THR A 59 6.23 -13.14 -22.66
N ILE A 60 5.84 -11.88 -22.50
CA ILE A 60 5.60 -10.95 -23.61
C ILE A 60 6.92 -10.67 -24.33
N PHE A 61 7.99 -10.33 -23.61
CA PHE A 61 9.28 -10.08 -24.25
C PHE A 61 9.86 -11.31 -24.92
N ARG A 62 9.66 -12.52 -24.41
CA ARG A 62 10.02 -13.75 -25.14
C ARG A 62 9.33 -13.88 -26.49
N ALA A 63 8.09 -13.39 -26.63
CA ALA A 63 7.35 -13.41 -27.88
C ALA A 63 7.82 -12.34 -28.89
N ILE A 64 8.30 -11.18 -28.42
CA ILE A 64 8.55 -10.01 -29.28
C ILE A 64 10.02 -9.56 -29.37
N GLY A 65 10.98 -10.18 -28.67
CA GLY A 65 12.40 -9.86 -28.90
C GLY A 65 13.44 -10.23 -27.83
N ARG A 66 13.07 -10.98 -26.79
CA ARG A 66 13.85 -11.21 -25.54
C ARG A 66 14.26 -9.89 -24.84
N ALA A 67 14.35 -9.92 -23.54
CA ALA A 67 14.73 -8.78 -22.71
C ALA A 67 15.69 -9.24 -21.63
N THR A 68 16.53 -8.33 -21.15
CA THR A 68 17.42 -8.64 -20.03
C THR A 68 16.61 -8.76 -18.74
N ILE A 69 17.20 -9.40 -17.72
CA ILE A 69 16.61 -9.45 -16.38
C ILE A 69 16.32 -8.05 -15.81
N LEU A 70 17.22 -7.09 -16.05
CA LEU A 70 17.07 -5.70 -15.55
C LEU A 70 15.99 -4.94 -16.33
N GLU A 71 15.83 -5.21 -17.62
CA GLU A 71 14.74 -4.64 -18.41
C GLU A 71 13.36 -5.16 -17.97
N ASN A 72 13.25 -6.46 -17.66
CA ASN A 72 12.05 -7.01 -17.04
C ASN A 72 11.80 -6.44 -15.64
N ASN A 73 12.86 -6.16 -14.87
CA ASN A 73 12.75 -5.49 -13.59
C ASN A 73 12.17 -4.07 -13.73
N ILE A 74 12.57 -3.31 -14.77
CA ILE A 74 11.96 -2.00 -15.05
C ILE A 74 10.48 -2.12 -15.41
N VAL A 75 10.08 -3.12 -16.20
CA VAL A 75 8.65 -3.38 -16.47
C VAL A 75 7.89 -3.65 -15.18
N GLN A 76 8.43 -4.53 -14.34
CA GLN A 76 7.84 -4.88 -13.04
C GLN A 76 7.71 -3.65 -12.15
N THR A 77 8.76 -2.85 -12.00
CA THR A 77 8.77 -1.67 -11.11
C THR A 77 7.82 -0.60 -11.62
N THR A 78 7.82 -0.34 -12.93
CA THR A 78 6.90 0.62 -13.56
C THR A 78 5.45 0.19 -13.39
N GLY A 79 5.17 -1.11 -13.63
CA GLY A 79 3.81 -1.63 -13.51
C GLY A 79 3.31 -1.74 -12.07
N SER A 80 4.17 -2.11 -11.13
CA SER A 80 3.80 -2.22 -9.71
C SER A 80 3.61 -0.86 -9.04
N ALA A 81 4.22 0.22 -9.55
CA ALA A 81 4.00 1.58 -9.05
C ALA A 81 2.50 1.99 -9.10
N ALA A 82 1.74 1.48 -10.07
CA ALA A 82 0.30 1.72 -10.17
C ALA A 82 -0.48 1.17 -8.97
N ASP A 83 -0.06 0.04 -8.38
CA ASP A 83 -0.68 -0.53 -7.17
C ASP A 83 -0.53 0.43 -5.99
N SER A 84 0.70 0.89 -5.74
CA SER A 84 1.00 1.78 -4.62
C SER A 84 0.29 3.12 -4.72
N VAL A 85 0.20 3.69 -5.91
CA VAL A 85 -0.55 4.92 -6.15
C VAL A 85 -2.05 4.69 -5.94
N SER A 86 -2.58 3.58 -6.46
CA SER A 86 -3.99 3.22 -6.28
C SER A 86 -4.35 3.04 -4.81
N ALA A 87 -3.48 2.40 -4.02
CA ALA A 87 -3.67 2.18 -2.59
C ALA A 87 -3.92 3.50 -1.84
N GLY A 88 -3.04 4.48 -2.02
CA GLY A 88 -3.16 5.76 -1.32
C GLY A 88 -4.38 6.59 -1.74
N VAL A 89 -4.73 6.56 -3.03
CA VAL A 89 -5.92 7.24 -3.57
C VAL A 89 -7.21 6.60 -3.05
N VAL A 90 -7.31 5.27 -3.08
CA VAL A 90 -8.53 4.54 -2.69
C VAL A 90 -8.83 4.67 -1.20
N PHE A 91 -7.84 4.75 -0.34
CA PHE A 91 -8.09 4.89 1.11
C PHE A 91 -8.52 6.29 1.53
N THR A 92 -8.49 7.29 0.63
CA THR A 92 -8.72 8.69 1.00
C THR A 92 -9.77 9.37 0.13
N ILE A 93 -9.58 9.37 -1.18
CA ILE A 93 -10.39 10.14 -2.13
C ILE A 93 -11.88 9.74 -2.14
N PRO A 94 -12.27 8.46 -2.00
CA PRO A 94 -13.68 8.10 -1.88
C PRO A 94 -14.40 8.79 -0.72
N ALA A 95 -13.70 9.19 0.35
CA ALA A 95 -14.32 9.94 1.44
C ALA A 95 -14.83 11.32 0.98
N ILE A 96 -14.16 11.95 0.01
CA ILE A 96 -14.59 13.22 -0.60
C ILE A 96 -15.91 13.01 -1.36
N LEU A 97 -16.01 11.93 -2.15
CA LEU A 97 -17.27 11.54 -2.82
C LEU A 97 -18.41 11.30 -1.83
N LEU A 98 -18.13 10.57 -0.75
CA LEU A 98 -19.13 10.24 0.27
C LEU A 98 -19.62 11.47 1.03
N MET A 99 -18.84 12.55 1.06
CA MET A 99 -19.25 13.85 1.60
C MET A 99 -20.10 14.68 0.63
N GLY A 100 -20.37 14.18 -0.58
CA GLY A 100 -21.18 14.85 -1.60
C GLY A 100 -20.40 15.78 -2.53
N TYR A 101 -19.07 15.65 -2.58
CA TYR A 101 -18.21 16.43 -3.47
C TYR A 101 -17.80 15.65 -4.71
N ASP A 102 -17.74 16.33 -5.86
CA ASP A 102 -17.23 15.72 -7.09
C ASP A 102 -15.71 15.52 -7.03
N LEU A 103 -15.26 14.43 -7.67
CA LEU A 103 -13.84 14.19 -7.90
C LEU A 103 -13.40 14.89 -9.17
N ASP A 104 -12.70 16.00 -9.01
CA ASP A 104 -11.90 16.55 -10.10
C ASP A 104 -10.75 15.59 -10.42
N ILE A 105 -10.74 15.06 -11.65
CA ILE A 105 -9.70 14.16 -12.15
C ILE A 105 -8.33 14.85 -12.06
N GLY A 106 -8.27 16.16 -12.32
CA GLY A 106 -7.05 16.96 -12.22
C GLY A 106 -6.47 16.94 -10.81
N ARG A 107 -7.31 17.24 -9.81
CA ARG A 107 -6.92 17.16 -8.38
C ARG A 107 -6.41 15.78 -8.00
N VAL A 108 -7.13 14.72 -8.35
CA VAL A 108 -6.71 13.35 -8.02
C VAL A 108 -5.37 13.02 -8.68
N ALA A 109 -5.19 13.38 -9.94
CA ALA A 109 -3.94 13.15 -10.67
C ALA A 109 -2.76 13.90 -10.02
N VAL A 110 -2.93 15.17 -9.64
CA VAL A 110 -1.87 15.95 -8.98
C VAL A 110 -1.51 15.37 -7.61
N LEU A 111 -2.50 15.03 -6.79
CA LEU A 111 -2.29 14.41 -5.48
C LEU A 111 -1.58 13.06 -5.60
N ALA A 112 -2.01 12.23 -6.56
CA ALA A 112 -1.43 10.93 -6.84
C ALA A 112 0.03 11.04 -7.33
N MET A 113 0.30 11.93 -8.29
CA MET A 113 1.66 12.17 -8.79
C MET A 113 2.57 12.72 -7.71
N ALA A 114 2.11 13.73 -6.96
CA ALA A 114 2.92 14.33 -5.91
C ALA A 114 3.22 13.32 -4.80
N GLY A 115 2.23 12.54 -4.36
CA GLY A 115 2.44 11.47 -3.38
C GLY A 115 3.41 10.41 -3.90
N GLY A 116 3.27 9.99 -5.16
CA GLY A 116 4.16 9.00 -5.77
C GLY A 116 5.61 9.47 -5.79
N LEU A 117 5.84 10.68 -6.28
CA LEU A 117 7.17 11.30 -6.31
C LEU A 117 7.73 11.50 -4.89
N MET A 118 6.91 11.95 -3.94
CA MET A 118 7.30 12.11 -2.53
C MET A 118 7.77 10.77 -1.94
N GLY A 119 7.05 9.68 -2.18
CA GLY A 119 7.44 8.35 -1.72
C GLY A 119 8.81 7.91 -2.26
N ILE A 120 9.07 8.13 -3.56
CA ILE A 120 10.37 7.81 -4.19
C ILE A 120 11.49 8.63 -3.53
N LEU A 121 11.31 9.96 -3.43
CA LEU A 121 12.32 10.85 -2.87
C LEU A 121 12.63 10.53 -1.41
N MET A 122 11.61 10.17 -0.62
CA MET A 122 11.77 9.80 0.79
C MET A 122 12.41 8.42 0.98
N MET A 123 12.19 7.47 0.05
CA MET A 123 12.77 6.14 0.15
C MET A 123 14.26 6.10 -0.20
N ILE A 124 14.73 6.93 -1.13
CA ILE A 124 16.14 6.91 -1.60
C ILE A 124 17.16 7.01 -0.45
N PRO A 125 17.06 7.97 0.50
CA PRO A 125 17.99 8.04 1.64
C PRO A 125 17.91 6.82 2.58
N LEU A 126 16.75 6.16 2.64
CA LEU A 126 16.48 5.03 3.53
C LEU A 126 17.03 3.71 2.97
N ARG A 127 17.24 3.60 1.65
CA ARG A 127 17.76 2.40 0.98
C ARG A 127 18.99 1.83 1.67
N ARG A 128 19.99 2.65 1.99
CA ARG A 128 21.22 2.18 2.64
C ARG A 128 20.95 1.64 4.05
N ALA A 129 20.10 2.31 4.82
CA ALA A 129 19.77 1.92 6.18
C ALA A 129 18.92 0.65 6.24
N LEU A 130 17.96 0.49 5.31
CA LEU A 130 16.97 -0.58 5.35
C LEU A 130 17.27 -1.76 4.43
N ILE A 131 18.01 -1.57 3.35
CA ILE A 131 18.30 -2.65 2.38
C ILE A 131 19.73 -3.12 2.53
N VAL A 132 20.70 -2.18 2.55
CA VAL A 132 22.12 -2.53 2.59
C VAL A 132 22.55 -2.96 4.00
N LYS A 133 22.29 -2.14 5.03
CA LYS A 133 22.71 -2.43 6.42
C LYS A 133 21.90 -3.54 7.09
N GLU A 134 20.63 -3.65 6.76
CA GLU A 134 19.71 -4.66 7.31
C GLU A 134 19.60 -5.89 6.40
N HIS A 135 20.54 -6.07 5.47
CA HIS A 135 20.61 -7.24 4.61
C HIS A 135 20.72 -8.52 5.46
N GLY A 136 19.80 -9.47 5.22
CA GLY A 136 19.69 -10.70 6.00
C GLY A 136 18.80 -10.60 7.25
N ASN A 137 18.54 -9.39 7.76
CA ASN A 137 17.54 -9.17 8.82
C ASN A 137 16.15 -8.91 8.24
N LEU A 138 16.08 -8.15 7.15
CA LEU A 138 14.86 -7.87 6.41
C LEU A 138 14.78 -8.78 5.16
N PRO A 139 13.86 -9.76 5.12
CA PRO A 139 13.79 -10.73 4.02
C PRO A 139 13.23 -10.18 2.70
N TYR A 140 12.48 -9.07 2.72
CA TYR A 140 11.76 -8.51 1.57
C TYR A 140 11.05 -9.61 0.75
N PRO A 141 10.07 -10.33 1.34
CA PRO A 141 9.59 -11.60 0.78
C PRO A 141 9.05 -11.47 -0.64
N GLU A 142 8.30 -10.40 -0.94
CA GLU A 142 7.77 -10.15 -2.29
C GLU A 142 8.87 -9.72 -3.29
N GLY A 143 9.80 -8.86 -2.87
CA GLY A 143 10.93 -8.44 -3.70
C GLY A 143 11.86 -9.62 -4.04
N THR A 144 12.16 -10.45 -3.05
CA THR A 144 12.93 -11.70 -3.21
C THR A 144 12.19 -12.67 -4.13
N ALA A 145 10.87 -12.86 -3.95
CA ALA A 145 10.07 -13.71 -4.84
C ALA A 145 10.08 -13.20 -6.29
N CYS A 146 9.99 -11.89 -6.51
CA CYS A 146 10.11 -11.29 -7.83
C CYS A 146 11.48 -11.52 -8.45
N ALA A 147 12.56 -11.35 -7.68
CA ALA A 147 13.92 -11.61 -8.14
C ALA A 147 14.08 -13.07 -8.57
N GLU A 148 13.59 -14.03 -7.77
CA GLU A 148 13.62 -15.46 -8.11
C GLU A 148 12.81 -15.78 -9.37
N VAL A 149 11.64 -15.15 -9.57
CA VAL A 149 10.84 -15.29 -10.79
C VAL A 149 11.60 -14.77 -12.01
N LEU A 150 12.25 -13.62 -11.88
CA LEU A 150 13.06 -13.01 -12.95
C LEU A 150 14.27 -13.90 -13.31
N ILE A 151 14.98 -14.44 -12.30
CA ILE A 151 16.11 -15.35 -12.47
C ILE A 151 15.67 -16.68 -13.10
N ALA A 152 14.56 -17.26 -12.64
CA ALA A 152 13.97 -18.45 -13.24
C ALA A 152 13.54 -18.20 -14.69
N GLY A 153 13.09 -16.98 -14.99
CA GLY A 153 12.78 -16.50 -16.33
C GLY A 153 13.98 -16.53 -17.28
N GLU A 154 15.16 -16.10 -16.83
CA GLU A 154 16.39 -16.19 -17.64
C GLU A 154 16.81 -17.64 -17.92
N ARG A 155 16.62 -18.53 -16.94
CA ARG A 155 16.96 -19.97 -17.07
C ARG A 155 15.95 -20.79 -17.89
N GLY A 156 14.96 -20.15 -18.51
CA GLY A 156 13.92 -20.86 -19.28
C GLY A 156 12.78 -21.43 -18.42
N GLY A 157 12.84 -21.32 -17.09
CA GLY A 157 11.97 -22.03 -16.13
C GLY A 157 10.58 -21.45 -15.87
N VAL A 158 10.23 -20.30 -16.46
CA VAL A 158 8.88 -19.72 -16.28
C VAL A 158 7.90 -20.36 -17.28
N HIS A 159 7.04 -21.24 -16.76
CA HIS A 159 5.93 -21.86 -17.50
C HIS A 159 4.78 -20.86 -17.71
N ALA A 160 4.92 -19.99 -18.71
CA ALA A 160 3.87 -19.07 -19.16
C ALA A 160 2.48 -19.73 -19.28
N LYS A 161 2.45 -20.99 -19.74
CA LYS A 161 1.24 -21.80 -19.86
C LYS A 161 0.46 -21.89 -18.55
N THR A 162 1.13 -22.12 -17.42
CA THR A 162 0.49 -22.26 -16.11
C THR A 162 -0.16 -20.96 -15.67
N VAL A 163 0.49 -19.81 -15.92
CA VAL A 163 -0.06 -18.50 -15.58
C VAL A 163 -1.31 -18.18 -16.40
N PHE A 164 -1.26 -18.40 -17.72
CA PHE A 164 -2.44 -18.19 -18.56
C PHE A 164 -3.58 -19.17 -18.26
N GLN A 165 -3.26 -20.42 -17.89
CA GLN A 165 -4.26 -21.38 -17.43
C GLN A 165 -4.93 -20.93 -16.13
N ALA A 166 -4.16 -20.41 -15.17
CA ALA A 166 -4.70 -19.86 -13.92
C ALA A 166 -5.61 -18.66 -14.19
N PHE A 167 -5.19 -17.73 -15.06
CA PHE A 167 -6.03 -16.61 -15.49
C PHE A 167 -7.33 -17.07 -16.15
N GLY A 168 -7.25 -18.03 -17.08
CA GLY A 168 -8.42 -18.59 -17.76
C GLY A 168 -9.38 -19.27 -16.77
N LEU A 169 -8.87 -20.07 -15.84
CA LEU A 169 -9.68 -20.73 -14.81
C LEU A 169 -10.35 -19.72 -13.88
N ALA A 170 -9.62 -18.71 -13.41
CA ALA A 170 -10.15 -17.65 -12.57
C ALA A 170 -11.22 -16.83 -13.31
N PHE A 171 -11.00 -16.52 -14.59
CA PHE A 171 -11.97 -15.84 -15.44
C PHE A 171 -13.24 -16.66 -15.60
N VAL A 172 -13.13 -17.94 -15.95
CA VAL A 172 -14.30 -18.84 -16.08
C VAL A 172 -15.04 -18.92 -14.75
N TYR A 173 -14.35 -19.13 -13.63
CA TYR A 173 -14.98 -19.14 -12.30
C TYR A 173 -15.76 -17.86 -12.02
N LYS A 174 -15.13 -16.68 -12.20
CA LYS A 174 -15.75 -15.39 -11.92
C LYS A 174 -16.92 -15.11 -12.88
N PHE A 175 -16.80 -15.51 -14.15
CA PHE A 175 -17.86 -15.37 -15.15
C PHE A 175 -19.08 -16.23 -14.80
N LEU A 176 -18.87 -17.51 -14.48
CA LEU A 176 -19.93 -18.42 -14.04
C LEU A 176 -20.63 -17.91 -12.76
N MET A 177 -19.87 -17.37 -11.80
CA MET A 177 -20.40 -16.83 -10.56
C MET A 177 -21.14 -15.50 -10.76
N THR A 178 -20.57 -14.55 -11.48
CA THR A 178 -21.04 -13.15 -11.49
C THR A 178 -21.98 -12.87 -12.65
N ALA A 179 -21.66 -13.38 -13.85
CA ALA A 179 -22.47 -13.15 -15.05
C ALA A 179 -23.62 -14.15 -15.14
N LEU A 180 -23.34 -15.45 -14.95
CA LEU A 180 -24.36 -16.50 -15.02
C LEU A 180 -25.08 -16.74 -13.68
N LYS A 181 -24.58 -16.16 -12.58
CA LYS A 181 -25.18 -16.26 -11.24
C LYS A 181 -25.43 -17.72 -10.79
N LEU A 182 -24.56 -18.65 -11.20
CA LEU A 182 -24.73 -20.08 -10.90
C LEU A 182 -24.61 -20.39 -9.40
N TRP A 183 -23.85 -19.58 -8.65
CA TRP A 183 -23.76 -19.64 -7.20
C TRP A 183 -23.62 -18.23 -6.60
N GLN A 184 -23.86 -18.12 -5.29
CA GLN A 184 -23.75 -16.86 -4.56
C GLN A 184 -22.29 -16.48 -4.33
N GLU A 185 -21.96 -15.20 -4.51
CA GLU A 185 -20.62 -14.67 -4.17
C GLU A 185 -20.40 -14.58 -2.66
N TYR A 186 -21.48 -14.29 -1.90
CA TYR A 186 -21.46 -14.13 -0.45
C TYR A 186 -22.40 -15.14 0.24
N PRO A 187 -22.14 -16.46 0.16
CA PRO A 187 -22.90 -17.42 0.95
C PRO A 187 -22.72 -17.11 2.45
N GLY A 188 -23.85 -16.95 3.14
CA GLY A 188 -23.84 -16.61 4.55
C GLY A 188 -25.07 -17.14 5.29
N ARG A 189 -24.90 -17.42 6.58
CA ARG A 189 -25.99 -17.76 7.49
C ARG A 189 -25.81 -17.09 8.84
N VAL A 190 -26.90 -16.50 9.32
CA VAL A 190 -27.01 -16.02 10.71
C VAL A 190 -27.22 -17.25 11.61
N LEU A 191 -26.45 -17.33 12.68
CA LEU A 191 -26.52 -18.44 13.63
C LEU A 191 -27.70 -18.24 14.58
N ARG A 192 -28.79 -19.00 14.39
CA ARG A 192 -30.01 -18.86 15.21
C ARG A 192 -29.78 -19.13 16.70
N TRP A 193 -28.80 -19.98 17.03
CA TRP A 193 -28.42 -20.33 18.40
C TRP A 193 -27.45 -19.34 19.05
N PHE A 194 -26.89 -18.39 18.29
CA PHE A 194 -25.96 -17.39 18.80
C PHE A 194 -26.34 -16.00 18.28
N GLN A 195 -27.15 -15.30 19.08
CA GLN A 195 -27.76 -14.03 18.69
C GLN A 195 -26.72 -13.00 18.27
N GLY A 196 -26.86 -12.48 17.05
CA GLY A 196 -25.95 -11.48 16.48
C GLY A 196 -24.72 -12.07 15.79
N ALA A 197 -24.48 -13.39 15.87
CA ALA A 197 -23.40 -14.04 15.15
C ALA A 197 -23.81 -14.39 13.71
N GLU A 198 -22.89 -14.16 12.78
CA GLU A 198 -23.09 -14.46 11.37
C GLU A 198 -21.82 -15.08 10.78
N VAL A 199 -21.98 -16.15 10.01
CA VAL A 199 -20.90 -16.73 9.23
C VAL A 199 -21.15 -16.36 7.78
N ARG A 200 -20.21 -15.63 7.18
CA ARG A 200 -20.18 -15.31 5.76
C ARG A 200 -18.86 -15.75 5.16
N VAL A 201 -18.93 -16.24 3.93
CA VAL A 201 -17.75 -16.53 3.13
C VAL A 201 -17.87 -15.70 1.86
N GLU A 202 -16.78 -15.07 1.45
CA GLU A 202 -16.66 -14.47 0.12
C GLU A 202 -15.93 -15.47 -0.77
N ALA A 203 -16.67 -16.12 -1.68
CA ALA A 203 -16.17 -17.18 -2.55
C ALA A 203 -15.45 -16.59 -3.78
N ALA A 204 -14.46 -15.74 -3.53
CA ALA A 204 -13.77 -14.99 -4.56
C ALA A 204 -12.42 -15.63 -4.93
N PRO A 205 -12.18 -16.02 -6.20
CA PRO A 205 -10.91 -16.60 -6.63
C PRO A 205 -9.74 -15.63 -6.44
N GLU A 206 -9.99 -14.33 -6.56
CA GLU A 206 -9.01 -13.29 -6.25
C GLU A 206 -8.50 -13.40 -4.81
N LEU A 207 -9.39 -13.58 -3.81
CA LEU A 207 -9.01 -13.69 -2.40
C LEU A 207 -8.21 -14.96 -2.10
N MET A 208 -8.48 -16.05 -2.82
CA MET A 208 -7.67 -17.27 -2.73
C MET A 208 -6.25 -17.02 -3.22
N GLY A 209 -6.08 -16.29 -4.33
CA GLY A 209 -4.78 -15.89 -4.84
C GLY A 209 -4.02 -15.00 -3.85
N VAL A 210 -4.69 -13.98 -3.29
CA VAL A 210 -4.11 -13.10 -2.26
C VAL A 210 -3.64 -13.90 -1.05
N GLY A 211 -4.49 -14.80 -0.54
CA GLY A 211 -4.18 -15.65 0.61
C GLY A 211 -2.96 -16.55 0.38
N TYR A 212 -2.77 -17.03 -0.85
CA TYR A 212 -1.60 -17.82 -1.22
C TYR A 212 -0.31 -16.99 -1.23
N ILE A 213 -0.37 -15.73 -1.69
CA ILE A 213 0.78 -14.82 -1.74
C ILE A 213 1.22 -14.41 -0.33
N ILE A 214 0.29 -13.97 0.53
CA ILE A 214 0.61 -13.51 1.89
C ILE A 214 0.88 -14.67 2.86
N GLY A 215 0.47 -15.89 2.49
CA GLY A 215 0.71 -17.12 3.24
C GLY A 215 -0.25 -17.34 4.43
N PRO A 216 -0.23 -18.56 4.99
CA PRO A 216 -1.19 -19.01 6.00
C PRO A 216 -1.09 -18.23 7.32
N ARG A 217 0.09 -17.69 7.66
CA ARG A 217 0.29 -16.92 8.88
C ARG A 217 -0.47 -15.60 8.85
N ILE A 218 -0.30 -14.82 7.77
CA ILE A 218 -0.97 -13.53 7.62
C ILE A 218 -2.47 -13.75 7.39
N ALA A 219 -2.84 -14.70 6.53
CA ALA A 219 -4.24 -15.09 6.33
C ALA A 219 -4.91 -15.53 7.64
N GLY A 220 -4.19 -16.23 8.52
CA GLY A 220 -4.67 -16.61 9.85
C GLY A 220 -4.97 -15.43 10.76
N TYR A 221 -4.15 -14.36 10.72
CA TYR A 221 -4.44 -13.13 11.47
C TYR A 221 -5.68 -12.40 10.96
N LEU A 222 -5.86 -12.32 9.63
CA LEU A 222 -7.07 -11.74 9.03
C LEU A 222 -8.32 -12.56 9.39
N PHE A 223 -8.22 -13.89 9.32
CA PHE A 223 -9.30 -14.80 9.72
C PHE A 223 -9.66 -14.64 11.20
N ALA A 224 -8.66 -14.58 12.09
CA ALA A 224 -8.87 -14.35 13.51
C ALA A 224 -9.58 -13.00 13.77
N GLY A 225 -9.19 -11.94 13.05
CA GLY A 225 -9.88 -10.65 13.10
C GLY A 225 -11.35 -10.74 12.69
N GLY A 226 -11.65 -11.49 11.62
CA GLY A 226 -13.02 -11.80 11.19
C GLY A 226 -13.81 -12.56 12.25
N CYS A 227 -13.22 -13.59 12.87
CA CYS A 227 -13.84 -14.33 13.96
C CYS A 227 -14.13 -13.43 15.17
N ILE A 228 -13.18 -12.58 15.58
CA ILE A 228 -13.39 -11.62 16.67
C ILE A 228 -14.53 -10.66 16.33
N ALA A 229 -14.58 -10.12 15.11
CA ALA A 229 -15.64 -9.22 14.69
C ALA A 229 -17.03 -9.89 14.71
N TYR A 230 -17.17 -11.01 14.00
CA TYR A 230 -18.47 -11.63 13.72
C TYR A 230 -18.97 -12.61 14.79
N LEU A 231 -18.06 -13.24 15.55
CA LEU A 231 -18.40 -14.26 16.55
C LEU A 231 -18.17 -13.78 17.99
N VAL A 232 -17.51 -12.65 18.21
CA VAL A 232 -17.29 -12.12 19.57
C VAL A 232 -17.91 -10.74 19.74
N LEU A 233 -17.46 -9.75 18.96
CA LEU A 233 -17.91 -8.36 19.12
C LEU A 233 -19.38 -8.17 18.78
N MET A 234 -19.84 -8.69 17.64
CA MET A 234 -21.26 -8.54 17.23
C MET A 234 -22.22 -9.19 18.25
N PRO A 235 -22.02 -10.45 18.68
CA PRO A 235 -22.85 -11.04 19.73
C PRO A 235 -22.76 -10.32 21.05
N ALA A 236 -21.56 -9.87 21.46
CA ALA A 236 -21.40 -9.11 22.70
C ALA A 236 -22.20 -7.79 22.66
N ILE A 237 -22.09 -7.02 21.56
CA ILE A 237 -22.86 -5.78 21.38
C ILE A 237 -24.35 -6.07 21.43
N LYS A 238 -24.82 -7.14 20.77
CA LYS A 238 -26.24 -7.49 20.78
C LYS A 238 -26.72 -7.95 22.15
N LEU A 239 -25.90 -8.70 22.89
CA LEU A 239 -26.20 -9.17 24.24
C LEU A 239 -26.30 -8.01 25.24
N PHE A 240 -25.30 -7.13 25.28
CA PHE A 240 -25.27 -6.01 26.22
C PHE A 240 -26.21 -4.87 25.80
N GLY A 241 -26.45 -4.71 24.50
CA GLY A 241 -27.35 -3.68 23.96
C GLY A 241 -28.83 -4.06 23.96
N ALA A 242 -29.20 -5.32 24.21
CA ALA A 242 -30.58 -5.80 24.12
C ALA A 242 -31.54 -5.12 25.10
N ALA A 243 -31.04 -4.75 26.28
CA ALA A 243 -31.83 -4.10 27.33
C ALA A 243 -31.90 -2.56 27.19
N MET A 244 -31.23 -1.98 26.19
CA MET A 244 -31.24 -0.54 25.99
C MET A 244 -32.60 -0.07 25.47
N THR A 245 -33.14 0.98 26.09
CA THR A 245 -34.41 1.63 25.72
C THR A 245 -34.21 2.89 24.88
N THR A 246 -32.96 3.31 24.70
CA THR A 246 -32.59 4.46 23.86
C THR A 246 -31.51 4.05 22.85
N PRO A 247 -31.54 4.57 21.61
CA PRO A 247 -30.49 4.30 20.62
C PRO A 247 -29.13 4.80 21.10
N MET A 248 -28.08 4.01 20.86
CA MET A 248 -26.70 4.40 21.12
C MET A 248 -26.08 5.00 19.86
N TYR A 249 -25.56 6.22 19.96
CA TYR A 249 -24.84 6.85 18.85
C TYR A 249 -23.70 5.94 18.34
N PRO A 250 -23.50 5.79 17.02
CA PRO A 250 -24.13 6.52 15.91
C PRO A 250 -25.44 5.89 15.39
N ALA A 251 -25.93 4.81 16.00
CA ALA A 251 -27.16 4.16 15.57
C ALA A 251 -28.40 5.01 15.95
N THR A 252 -29.39 5.02 15.05
CA THR A 252 -30.70 5.66 15.28
C THR A 252 -31.78 4.68 15.70
N LYS A 253 -31.51 3.36 15.60
CA LYS A 253 -32.39 2.26 16.03
C LYS A 253 -31.88 1.63 17.32
N LEU A 254 -32.77 0.95 18.05
CA LEU A 254 -32.37 0.14 19.20
C LEU A 254 -31.56 -1.08 18.74
N ILE A 255 -30.53 -1.45 19.51
CA ILE A 255 -29.63 -2.56 19.17
C ILE A 255 -30.39 -3.90 19.09
N SER A 256 -31.45 -4.06 19.88
CA SER A 256 -32.34 -5.22 19.84
C SER A 256 -33.01 -5.42 18.48
N GLU A 257 -33.33 -4.33 17.78
CA GLU A 257 -34.02 -4.32 16.48
C GLU A 257 -33.04 -4.38 15.29
N MET A 258 -31.75 -4.20 15.54
CA MET A 258 -30.74 -4.19 14.50
C MET A 258 -30.41 -5.60 14.00
N SER A 259 -30.32 -5.72 12.68
CA SER A 259 -29.72 -6.87 12.00
C SER A 259 -28.21 -6.97 12.30
N ALA A 260 -27.64 -8.15 12.08
CA ALA A 260 -26.20 -8.37 12.21
C ALA A 260 -25.39 -7.39 11.34
N GLY A 261 -25.85 -7.13 10.11
CA GLY A 261 -25.23 -6.17 9.20
C GLY A 261 -25.28 -4.72 9.71
N GLU A 262 -26.40 -4.30 10.31
CA GLU A 262 -26.54 -2.96 10.91
C GLU A 262 -25.63 -2.80 12.14
N VAL A 263 -25.56 -3.80 13.03
CA VAL A 263 -24.65 -3.77 14.19
C VAL A 263 -23.19 -3.66 13.74
N ARG A 264 -22.82 -4.43 12.72
CA ARG A 264 -21.47 -4.38 12.14
C ARG A 264 -21.14 -2.99 11.60
N ALA A 265 -22.04 -2.40 10.81
CA ALA A 265 -21.83 -1.10 10.18
C ALA A 265 -21.78 0.05 11.21
N ALA A 266 -22.65 0.01 12.23
CA ALA A 266 -22.77 1.08 13.21
C ALA A 266 -21.70 1.06 14.30
N PHE A 267 -21.19 -0.12 14.68
CA PHE A 267 -20.30 -0.25 15.84
C PHE A 267 -18.97 -0.93 15.50
N VAL A 268 -19.02 -2.13 14.93
CA VAL A 268 -17.80 -2.93 14.69
C VAL A 268 -16.86 -2.26 13.69
N PHE A 269 -17.40 -1.56 12.70
CA PHE A 269 -16.59 -0.78 11.75
C PHE A 269 -15.73 0.27 12.46
N TYR A 270 -16.28 1.00 13.42
CA TYR A 270 -15.54 2.01 14.19
C TYR A 270 -14.53 1.40 15.16
N ILE A 271 -14.87 0.27 15.80
CA ILE A 271 -13.92 -0.49 16.62
C ILE A 271 -12.73 -0.96 15.77
N GLY A 272 -13.01 -1.49 14.57
CA GLY A 272 -12.00 -1.89 13.60
C GLY A 272 -11.14 -0.72 13.14
N ALA A 273 -11.74 0.42 12.80
CA ALA A 273 -11.01 1.63 12.43
C ALA A 273 -10.09 2.11 13.58
N GLY A 274 -10.55 2.07 14.83
CA GLY A 274 -9.75 2.37 16.00
C GLY A 274 -8.58 1.40 16.22
N ALA A 275 -8.80 0.10 16.00
CA ALA A 275 -7.74 -0.91 16.05
C ALA A 275 -6.67 -0.68 14.97
N VAL A 276 -7.11 -0.33 13.75
CA VAL A 276 -6.24 -0.01 12.62
C VAL A 276 -5.44 1.27 12.87
N ALA A 277 -6.06 2.31 13.42
CA ALA A 277 -5.38 3.54 13.84
C ALA A 277 -4.33 3.28 14.93
N THR A 278 -4.70 2.48 15.94
CA THR A 278 -3.81 2.10 17.04
C THR A 278 -2.61 1.29 16.52
N ALA A 279 -2.84 0.37 15.60
CA ALA A 279 -1.76 -0.39 14.94
C ALA A 279 -0.80 0.54 14.19
N GLY A 280 -1.31 1.56 13.48
CA GLY A 280 -0.50 2.58 12.82
C GLY A 280 0.39 3.37 13.80
N ILE A 281 -0.16 3.78 14.94
CA ILE A 281 0.60 4.48 16.00
C ILE A 281 1.67 3.56 16.61
N ILE A 282 1.31 2.31 16.95
CA ILE A 282 2.26 1.33 17.51
C ILE A 282 3.40 1.07 16.52
N ALA A 283 3.09 0.91 15.24
CA ALA A 283 4.08 0.72 14.18
C ALA A 283 5.05 1.91 14.10
N LEU A 284 4.53 3.14 14.15
CA LEU A 284 5.35 4.35 14.21
C LEU A 284 6.27 4.35 15.43
N VAL A 285 5.73 4.14 16.63
CA VAL A 285 6.53 4.11 17.87
C VAL A 285 7.63 3.05 17.81
N ARG A 286 7.31 1.83 17.33
CA ARG A 286 8.30 0.75 17.18
C ARG A 286 9.37 1.02 16.14
N SER A 287 9.09 1.88 15.16
CA SER A 287 10.03 2.26 14.10
C SER A 287 10.98 3.40 14.50
N LEU A 288 10.69 4.14 15.57
CA LEU A 288 11.51 5.28 16.01
C LEU A 288 13.00 4.97 16.14
N PRO A 289 13.44 3.81 16.69
CA PRO A 289 14.86 3.47 16.75
C PRO A 289 15.51 3.35 15.37
N THR A 290 14.79 2.76 14.40
CA THR A 290 15.26 2.63 13.01
C THR A 290 15.31 3.98 12.30
N ILE A 291 14.33 4.84 12.55
CA ILE A 291 14.33 6.21 12.02
C ILE A 291 15.53 6.97 12.56
N ALA A 292 15.79 6.89 13.87
CA ALA A 292 16.92 7.56 14.50
C ALA A 292 18.27 7.07 13.95
N SER A 293 18.44 5.75 13.79
CA SER A 293 19.68 5.19 13.22
C SER A 293 19.84 5.55 11.73
N ALA A 294 18.76 5.59 10.96
CA ALA A 294 18.77 6.02 9.56
C ALA A 294 19.17 7.51 9.42
N PHE A 295 18.63 8.39 10.27
CA PHE A 295 19.03 9.79 10.31
C PHE A 295 20.49 9.99 10.72
N GLN A 296 20.95 9.27 11.75
CA GLN A 296 22.34 9.32 12.19
C GLN A 296 23.30 8.87 11.08
N ALA A 297 22.95 7.79 10.38
CA ALA A 297 23.70 7.31 9.23
C ALA A 297 23.70 8.32 8.06
N GLY A 298 22.54 8.88 7.72
CA GLY A 298 22.41 9.89 6.67
C GLY A 298 23.23 11.15 6.97
N PHE A 299 23.25 11.61 8.22
CA PHE A 299 24.03 12.77 8.64
C PHE A 299 25.54 12.48 8.64
N ALA A 300 25.94 11.27 9.01
CA ALA A 300 27.33 10.81 8.92
C ALA A 300 27.83 10.77 7.47
N ASP A 301 27.01 10.24 6.54
CA ASP A 301 27.32 10.21 5.10
C ASP A 301 27.44 11.63 4.52
N LEU A 302 26.53 12.55 4.90
CA LEU A 302 26.57 13.96 4.48
C LEU A 302 27.84 14.69 4.97
N LYS A 303 28.28 14.37 6.20
CA LYS A 303 29.53 14.89 6.77
C LYS A 303 30.75 14.30 6.05
N ALA A 304 30.73 13.01 5.73
CA ALA A 304 31.81 12.34 4.99
C ALA A 304 31.95 12.86 3.55
N SER A 305 30.83 13.13 2.86
CA SER A 305 30.85 13.72 1.51
C SER A 305 31.42 15.15 1.46
N ARG A 306 31.37 15.90 2.57
CA ARG A 306 32.01 17.23 2.67
C ARG A 306 33.53 17.18 2.89
N VAL A 307 34.09 16.03 3.30
CA VAL A 307 35.51 15.89 3.67
C VAL A 307 36.39 15.47 2.48
N GLY A 308 35.83 15.31 1.27
CA GLY A 308 36.63 15.18 0.04
C GLY A 308 37.54 13.96 0.01
N GLN A 309 37.15 12.85 0.67
CA GLN A 309 37.88 11.60 0.50
C GLN A 309 37.74 11.11 -0.94
N ALA A 310 38.89 10.79 -1.54
CA ALA A 310 39.02 10.31 -2.92
C ALA A 310 37.96 9.26 -3.23
N VAL A 311 37.14 9.56 -4.24
CA VAL A 311 36.05 8.69 -4.70
C VAL A 311 36.69 7.44 -5.28
N ALA A 312 36.83 6.39 -4.47
CA ALA A 312 36.89 5.04 -5.00
C ALA A 312 35.70 4.87 -5.95
N ALA A 313 35.92 4.32 -7.13
CA ALA A 313 34.90 4.19 -8.17
C ALA A 313 33.61 3.59 -7.55
N LYS A 314 32.57 4.42 -7.43
CA LYS A 314 31.31 4.06 -6.79
C LYS A 314 30.72 2.88 -7.57
N LEU A 315 30.39 1.80 -6.87
CA LEU A 315 29.79 0.62 -7.52
C LEU A 315 28.47 1.05 -8.18
N ARG A 316 28.15 0.49 -9.35
CA ARG A 316 26.86 0.71 -10.04
C ARG A 316 25.67 0.50 -9.09
N THR A 317 25.76 -0.53 -8.24
CA THR A 317 24.73 -0.90 -7.26
C THR A 317 24.63 0.05 -6.07
N ASP A 318 25.59 0.96 -5.89
CA ASP A 318 25.59 1.93 -4.80
C ASP A 318 25.28 3.36 -5.29
N ASP A 319 24.95 3.51 -6.58
CA ASP A 319 24.72 4.80 -7.20
C ASP A 319 23.31 5.37 -6.98
N ASP A 320 23.08 5.90 -5.78
CA ASP A 320 21.84 6.60 -5.42
C ASP A 320 21.83 8.08 -5.85
N LEU A 321 20.64 8.64 -6.07
CA LEU A 321 20.45 10.09 -6.26
C LEU A 321 21.01 10.87 -5.06
N PRO A 322 21.65 12.04 -5.28
CA PRO A 322 22.20 12.83 -4.19
C PRO A 322 21.13 13.22 -3.16
N ILE A 323 21.48 13.16 -1.88
CA ILE A 323 20.57 13.53 -0.78
C ILE A 323 20.06 14.98 -0.87
N THR A 324 20.81 15.85 -1.52
CA THR A 324 20.36 17.22 -1.83
C THR A 324 19.15 17.20 -2.75
N VAL A 325 19.16 16.40 -3.81
CA VAL A 325 18.04 16.29 -4.75
C VAL A 325 16.82 15.71 -4.05
N THR A 326 16.99 14.71 -3.18
CA THR A 326 15.86 14.09 -2.48
C THR A 326 15.22 15.02 -1.47
N VAL A 327 16.02 15.71 -0.65
CA VAL A 327 15.52 16.68 0.35
C VAL A 327 14.91 17.91 -0.31
N PHE A 328 15.63 18.56 -1.23
CA PHE A 328 15.11 19.74 -1.92
C PHE A 328 13.92 19.40 -2.83
N GLY A 329 13.94 18.24 -3.49
CA GLY A 329 12.82 17.78 -4.29
C GLY A 329 11.56 17.57 -3.46
N SER A 330 11.68 16.99 -2.27
CA SER A 330 10.55 16.80 -1.36
C SER A 330 9.99 18.14 -0.87
N LEU A 331 10.87 19.06 -0.47
CA LEU A 331 10.48 20.42 -0.07
C LEU A 331 9.80 21.19 -1.20
N LEU A 332 10.35 21.10 -2.42
CA LEU A 332 9.78 21.74 -3.60
C LEU A 332 8.39 21.20 -3.91
N LEU A 333 8.19 19.87 -3.88
CA LEU A 333 6.88 19.26 -4.09
C LEU A 333 5.86 19.72 -3.05
N ALA A 334 6.25 19.77 -1.77
CA ALA A 334 5.39 20.27 -0.70
C ALA A 334 5.01 21.75 -0.89
N LEU A 335 5.96 22.58 -1.35
CA LEU A 335 5.70 23.99 -1.66
C LEU A 335 4.79 24.13 -2.88
N VAL A 336 5.04 23.38 -3.97
CA VAL A 336 4.18 23.40 -5.15
C VAL A 336 2.75 23.04 -4.78
N LEU A 337 2.55 21.99 -3.97
CA LEU A 337 1.21 21.64 -3.48
C LEU A 337 0.60 22.75 -2.61
N ALA A 338 1.39 23.36 -1.73
CA ALA A 338 0.93 24.43 -0.83
C ALA A 338 0.49 25.70 -1.56
N PHE A 339 1.03 25.95 -2.76
CA PHE A 339 0.71 27.11 -3.59
C PHE A 339 -0.24 26.80 -4.74
N LEU A 340 -0.61 25.53 -4.96
CA LEU A 340 -1.59 25.15 -5.98
C LEU A 340 -3.02 25.35 -5.44
N PRO A 341 -3.77 26.39 -5.87
CA PRO A 341 -5.04 26.75 -5.24
C PRO A 341 -6.11 25.67 -5.41
N SER A 342 -6.02 24.87 -6.47
CA SER A 342 -6.98 23.82 -6.81
C SER A 342 -6.94 22.59 -5.87
N ILE A 343 -5.86 22.42 -5.10
CA ILE A 343 -5.61 21.22 -4.29
C ILE A 343 -6.04 21.39 -2.83
N GLY A 344 -6.08 22.62 -2.33
CA GLY A 344 -6.47 22.91 -0.95
C GLY A 344 -5.38 22.58 0.10
N VAL A 345 -4.15 22.25 -0.32
CA VAL A 345 -3.03 22.13 0.61
C VAL A 345 -2.50 23.54 0.89
N ASN A 346 -2.38 23.92 2.17
CA ASN A 346 -1.73 25.17 2.58
C ASN A 346 -0.30 24.89 3.07
N LEU A 347 0.45 25.93 3.48
CA LEU A 347 1.82 25.77 3.99
C LEU A 347 1.90 24.80 5.18
N LEU A 348 0.92 24.84 6.09
CA LEU A 348 0.84 23.87 7.18
C LEU A 348 0.65 22.45 6.63
N GLY A 349 -0.28 22.26 5.68
CA GLY A 349 -0.49 20.98 5.01
C GLY A 349 0.78 20.45 4.34
N GLY A 350 1.52 21.30 3.62
CA GLY A 350 2.82 20.94 3.03
C GLY A 350 3.82 20.46 4.08
N LEU A 351 3.92 21.15 5.21
CA LEU A 351 4.74 20.72 6.35
C LEU A 351 4.28 19.36 6.91
N LEU A 352 2.97 19.15 7.07
CA LEU A 352 2.41 17.89 7.56
C LEU A 352 2.69 16.73 6.58
N ILE A 353 2.62 16.97 5.26
CA ILE A 353 3.02 15.98 4.24
C ILE A 353 4.48 15.57 4.42
N ILE A 354 5.38 16.54 4.61
CA ILE A 354 6.80 16.25 4.80
C ILE A 354 7.02 15.42 6.06
N VAL A 355 6.44 15.85 7.18
CA VAL A 355 6.64 15.21 8.48
C VAL A 355 6.02 13.81 8.48
N PHE A 356 4.71 13.69 8.28
CA PHE A 356 4.03 12.39 8.33
C PHE A 356 4.42 11.48 7.17
N GLY A 357 4.61 12.03 5.97
CA GLY A 357 5.11 11.27 4.82
C GLY A 357 6.46 10.63 5.12
N PHE A 358 7.44 11.40 5.63
CA PHE A 358 8.75 10.84 5.95
C PHE A 358 8.69 9.73 7.01
N PHE A 359 7.98 10.00 8.12
CA PHE A 359 7.86 9.05 9.22
C PHE A 359 7.18 7.76 8.78
N PHE A 360 6.02 7.86 8.11
CA PHE A 360 5.28 6.68 7.70
C PHE A 360 5.87 5.98 6.47
N THR A 361 6.57 6.67 5.57
CA THR A 361 7.36 6.00 4.52
C THR A 361 8.45 5.13 5.16
N THR A 362 9.13 5.62 6.20
CA THR A 362 10.14 4.81 6.90
C THR A 362 9.54 3.57 7.57
N VAL A 363 8.39 3.72 8.23
CA VAL A 363 7.64 2.59 8.82
C VAL A 363 7.24 1.59 7.73
N SER A 364 6.66 2.11 6.65
CA SER A 364 6.14 1.34 5.52
C SER A 364 7.22 0.49 4.86
N SER A 365 8.38 1.07 4.54
CA SER A 365 9.49 0.36 3.91
C SER A 365 10.06 -0.74 4.82
N ARG A 366 10.15 -0.50 6.13
CA ARG A 366 10.58 -1.54 7.09
C ARG A 366 9.55 -2.67 7.19
N ILE A 367 8.26 -2.36 7.27
CA ILE A 367 7.20 -3.37 7.33
C ILE A 367 7.16 -4.18 6.03
N CYS A 368 7.30 -3.53 4.87
CA CYS A 368 7.43 -4.20 3.58
C CYS A 368 8.60 -5.19 3.59
N GLY A 369 9.75 -4.76 4.11
CA GLY A 369 10.92 -5.64 4.31
C GLY A 369 10.65 -6.85 5.22
N GLN A 370 9.71 -6.77 6.16
CA GLN A 370 9.38 -7.86 7.09
C GLN A 370 8.32 -8.82 6.56
N ILE A 371 7.23 -8.29 5.97
CA ILE A 371 6.01 -9.06 5.66
C ILE A 371 5.48 -8.85 4.23
N GLY A 372 6.13 -8.02 3.41
CA GLY A 372 5.71 -7.70 2.05
C GLY A 372 4.79 -6.49 1.94
N SER A 373 4.62 -5.96 0.73
CA SER A 373 3.83 -4.76 0.46
C SER A 373 2.33 -5.02 0.58
N SER A 374 1.85 -6.22 0.24
CA SER A 374 0.42 -6.58 0.28
C SER A 374 -0.13 -6.61 1.71
N ALA A 375 0.71 -6.87 2.71
CA ALA A 375 0.34 -6.92 4.12
C ALA A 375 0.71 -5.65 4.89
N ASN A 376 1.24 -4.64 4.19
CA ASN A 376 1.64 -3.38 4.80
C ASN A 376 0.40 -2.57 5.22
N PRO A 377 0.27 -2.13 6.49
CA PRO A 377 -0.93 -1.45 7.00
C PRO A 377 -0.99 0.03 6.56
N ILE A 378 -0.98 0.28 5.25
CA ILE A 378 -1.05 1.63 4.64
C ILE A 378 -2.31 2.36 5.10
N SER A 379 -3.45 1.66 5.15
CA SER A 379 -4.72 2.22 5.65
C SER A 379 -4.62 2.67 7.11
N GLY A 380 -3.91 1.93 7.97
CA GLY A 380 -3.66 2.31 9.35
C GLY A 380 -2.81 3.56 9.51
N MET A 381 -1.73 3.65 8.73
CA MET A 381 -0.87 4.85 8.70
C MET A 381 -1.61 6.07 8.14
N THR A 382 -2.50 5.85 7.17
CA THR A 382 -3.36 6.88 6.58
C THR A 382 -4.37 7.42 7.59
N ILE A 383 -5.08 6.53 8.30
CA ILE A 383 -6.03 6.91 9.34
C ILE A 383 -5.32 7.63 10.49
N ALA A 384 -4.16 7.13 10.94
CA ALA A 384 -3.36 7.78 11.99
C ALA A 384 -2.95 9.21 11.57
N SER A 385 -2.50 9.40 10.33
CA SER A 385 -2.19 10.71 9.77
C SER A 385 -3.43 11.61 9.74
N LEU A 386 -4.55 11.11 9.22
CA LEU A 386 -5.78 11.87 9.09
C LEU A 386 -6.33 12.32 10.45
N ILE A 387 -6.29 11.45 11.47
CA ILE A 387 -6.70 11.79 12.84
C ILE A 387 -5.78 12.88 13.41
N ALA A 388 -4.46 12.75 13.25
CA ALA A 388 -3.51 13.75 13.75
C ALA A 388 -3.70 15.10 13.05
N ILE A 389 -3.85 15.12 11.72
CA ILE A 389 -4.14 16.33 10.94
C ILE A 389 -5.46 16.95 11.38
N SER A 390 -6.51 16.14 11.53
CA SER A 390 -7.84 16.62 11.96
C SER A 390 -7.80 17.21 13.37
N LEU A 391 -7.01 16.63 14.28
CA LEU A 391 -6.81 17.17 15.63
C LEU A 391 -6.10 18.53 15.58
N ILE A 392 -5.05 18.66 14.76
CA ILE A 392 -4.35 19.95 14.56
C ILE A 392 -5.33 21.00 14.01
N PHE A 393 -6.14 20.63 13.02
CA PHE A 393 -7.13 21.54 12.43
C PHE A 393 -8.18 21.96 13.45
N LEU A 394 -8.68 21.02 14.27
CA LEU A 394 -9.61 21.30 15.36
C LEU A 394 -9.02 22.29 16.37
N LEU A 395 -7.75 22.11 16.77
CA LEU A 395 -7.06 23.03 17.70
C LEU A 395 -6.87 24.43 17.12
N LEU A 396 -6.79 24.55 15.79
CA LEU A 396 -6.72 25.83 15.08
C LEU A 396 -8.11 26.43 14.76
N GLY A 397 -9.19 25.75 15.13
CA GLY A 397 -10.58 26.16 14.83
C GLY A 397 -11.01 25.91 13.38
N TRP A 398 -10.24 25.14 12.60
CA TRP A 398 -10.52 24.80 11.20
C TRP A 398 -11.48 23.61 11.11
N THR A 399 -12.77 23.91 11.26
CA THR A 399 -13.85 22.90 11.31
C THR A 399 -14.80 22.96 10.13
N GLN A 400 -14.52 23.83 9.15
CA GLN A 400 -15.36 24.02 7.97
C GLN A 400 -15.25 22.82 7.03
N ILE A 401 -16.20 22.69 6.09
CA ILE A 401 -16.22 21.54 5.20
C ILE A 401 -15.00 21.54 4.26
N ASP A 402 -14.56 22.73 3.82
CA ASP A 402 -13.33 22.87 3.05
C ASP A 402 -12.14 22.31 3.82
N ASP A 403 -12.03 22.57 5.12
CA ASP A 403 -10.93 22.07 5.96
C ASP A 403 -10.89 20.54 6.02
N ARG A 404 -12.04 19.88 5.93
CA ARG A 404 -12.12 18.41 5.84
C ARG A 404 -11.57 17.91 4.52
N VAL A 405 -11.93 18.56 3.40
CA VAL A 405 -11.39 18.25 2.07
C VAL A 405 -9.87 18.47 2.04
N ARG A 406 -9.38 19.53 2.69
CA ARG A 406 -7.93 19.79 2.86
C ARG A 406 -7.25 18.67 3.64
N ALA A 407 -7.81 18.26 4.77
CA ALA A 407 -7.26 17.18 5.59
C ALA A 407 -7.19 15.85 4.81
N ILE A 408 -8.24 15.51 4.05
CA ILE A 408 -8.27 14.30 3.21
C ILE A 408 -7.25 14.40 2.07
N SER A 409 -7.09 15.58 1.45
CA SER A 409 -6.12 15.78 0.37
C SER A 409 -4.68 15.63 0.87
N ILE A 410 -4.35 16.19 2.05
CA ILE A 410 -3.06 16.00 2.72
C ILE A 410 -2.84 14.51 3.02
N ALA A 411 -3.84 13.84 3.60
CA ALA A 411 -3.77 12.41 3.89
C ALA A 411 -3.60 11.56 2.63
N CYS A 412 -4.18 11.95 1.50
CA CYS A 412 -4.00 11.27 0.21
C CYS A 412 -2.54 11.31 -0.24
N VAL A 413 -1.89 12.47 -0.20
CA VAL A 413 -0.46 12.58 -0.57
C VAL A 413 0.40 11.72 0.34
N ILE A 414 0.15 11.75 1.65
CA ILE A 414 0.85 10.92 2.63
C ILE A 414 0.60 9.44 2.33
N ALA A 415 -0.65 9.02 2.14
CA ALA A 415 -1.00 7.63 1.89
C ALA A 415 -0.32 7.08 0.63
N VAL A 416 -0.29 7.86 -0.45
CA VAL A 416 0.41 7.49 -1.69
C VAL A 416 1.93 7.45 -1.47
N ALA A 417 2.52 8.42 -0.77
CA ALA A 417 3.95 8.43 -0.47
C ALA A 417 4.39 7.25 0.40
N VAL A 418 3.57 6.89 1.38
CA VAL A 418 3.75 5.75 2.27
C VAL A 418 3.67 4.44 1.48
N ALA A 419 2.63 4.28 0.66
CA ALA A 419 2.46 3.11 -0.19
C ALA A 419 3.61 2.95 -1.17
N ASN A 420 3.96 4.03 -1.88
CA ASN A 420 4.98 3.99 -2.91
C ASN A 420 6.37 3.78 -2.33
N GLY A 421 6.72 4.51 -1.25
CA GLY A 421 8.01 4.34 -0.58
C GLY A 421 8.20 2.91 -0.03
N GLY A 422 7.13 2.25 0.41
CA GLY A 422 7.17 0.84 0.81
C GLY A 422 7.29 -0.15 -0.36
N ASN A 423 6.72 0.16 -1.53
CA ASN A 423 6.82 -0.72 -2.70
C ASN A 423 8.12 -0.54 -3.48
N THR A 424 8.73 0.64 -3.41
CA THR A 424 10.06 0.92 -4.00
C THR A 424 11.23 0.49 -3.10
N SER A 425 10.97 0.04 -1.87
CA SER A 425 11.97 -0.53 -0.97
C SER A 425 12.13 -2.02 -1.20
#